data_AF-X1GB06-F1
#
_entry.id   AF-X1GB06-F1
#
_cell.length_a   1.000
_cell.length_b   1.000
_cell.length_c   1.000
_cell.angle_alpha   90.00
_cell.angle_beta   90.00
_cell.angle_gamma   90.00
#
_symmetry.space_group_name_H-M   'P 1'
#
loop_
_entity.id
_entity.type
_entity.pdbx_description
1 polymer ?
#
loop_
_entity_poly.entity_id
_entity_poly.type
_entity_poly.pdbx_seq_one_letter_code
_entity_poly.pdbx_strand_id
1 'polypeptide(L)'
;QLAERKEARKRHEEALAYIEQEIAKLKDDEKLANYEEELETARRSLLGYFMKKLETIDKEQQSLRYELNPIQMQIEQWTKEKEALDQKKQNAREERAAVQSLIDARGNDMEQIKQRILANPSQQSVDEEMAKWIERERWLDEEIVRLRQEVKQFHQAEQEAEAKKEALQQQWAAKRAECEALAQRLKALENEEQALIKKLASLRPQWAALDSVYAHEATIEMRLQEEIEKRTKEREELLVRERIASRLADAYGEQDIFFADPFLAQQLASWKNQFDYVATGVEYLQSLEEEDRAKKRAFSLWPMALITTAKSKERLAQKVQYLNDRLQLPIVVLAADEAARIEDEVLSYEWIAPRYWEEASDPESFRAWKERINESARDMTERRQEKEAELKLWQDAQQAWRAFLEAHPYKTVEAARTQYAALISGIEQLNMAIEKEKARIDEWRTNIAHAQSLSSKYDEEMRGWRDKIKDASKYMQYEKEVQEERKKA
;
A
#
# COMPACT_ATOMS: atom_id res chain seq x y z
N GLN A 1 107.16 139.94 131.54
CA GLN A 1 106.09 138.92 131.48
C GLN A 1 104.72 139.54 131.16
N LEU A 2 104.67 140.32 130.08
CA LEU A 2 103.49 140.89 129.46
C LEU A 2 103.85 141.24 127.99
N ALA A 3 104.94 140.73 127.38
CA ALA A 3 105.26 139.35 127.02
C ALA A 3 104.04 138.50 126.64
N GLU A 4 104.08 138.04 125.39
CA GLU A 4 103.40 136.87 124.83
C GLU A 4 101.88 136.98 124.67
N ARG A 5 101.15 137.54 125.64
CA ARG A 5 99.68 137.52 125.60
C ARG A 5 99.03 138.58 124.71
N LYS A 6 99.69 139.72 124.44
CA LYS A 6 99.17 140.72 123.47
C LYS A 6 99.59 140.44 122.02
N GLU A 7 100.76 139.84 121.81
CA GLU A 7 101.18 139.31 120.48
C GLU A 7 100.30 138.14 120.02
N ALA A 8 99.84 137.27 120.93
CA ALA A 8 98.90 136.20 120.59
C ALA A 8 97.52 136.73 120.14
N ARG A 9 97.03 137.85 120.71
CA ARG A 9 95.69 138.37 120.41
C ARG A 9 95.58 138.99 119.02
N LYS A 10 96.61 139.70 118.54
CA LYS A 10 96.58 140.29 117.18
C LYS A 10 96.80 139.25 116.08
N ARG A 11 97.60 138.20 116.33
CA ARG A 11 97.71 137.03 115.41
C ARG A 11 96.36 136.32 115.19
N HIS A 12 95.47 136.32 116.19
CA HIS A 12 94.12 135.80 116.02
C HIS A 12 93.19 136.74 115.25
N GLU A 13 93.36 138.06 115.38
CA GLU A 13 92.62 139.05 114.55
C GLU A 13 93.07 138.99 113.08
N GLU A 14 94.36 138.77 112.81
CA GLU A 14 94.89 138.52 111.46
C GLU A 14 94.38 137.19 110.86
N ALA A 15 94.16 136.15 111.69
CA ALA A 15 93.58 134.88 111.23
C ALA A 15 92.08 134.99 110.90
N LEU A 16 91.32 135.85 111.61
CA LEU A 16 89.88 135.98 111.43
C LEU A 16 89.53 136.75 110.14
N ALA A 17 90.25 137.81 109.83
CA ALA A 17 90.06 138.56 108.58
C ALA A 17 90.49 137.77 107.32
N TYR A 18 91.49 136.88 107.44
CA TYR A 18 91.88 135.97 106.35
C TYR A 18 90.76 134.98 105.99
N ILE A 19 90.03 134.46 106.98
CA ILE A 19 88.89 133.55 106.76
C ILE A 19 87.69 134.28 106.15
N GLU A 20 87.44 135.54 106.55
CA GLU A 20 86.40 136.37 105.91
C GLU A 20 86.72 136.67 104.43
N GLN A 21 88.02 136.80 104.09
CA GLN A 21 88.49 136.89 102.70
C GLN A 21 88.33 135.57 101.91
N GLU A 22 88.34 134.41 102.58
CA GLU A 22 88.10 133.10 101.94
C GLU A 22 86.61 132.86 101.66
N ILE A 23 85.71 133.25 102.57
CA ILE A 23 84.26 133.09 102.38
C ILE A 23 83.71 134.06 101.33
N ALA A 24 84.26 135.27 101.22
CA ALA A 24 83.92 136.21 100.15
C ALA A 24 84.38 135.73 98.75
N LYS A 25 85.44 134.91 98.66
CA LYS A 25 85.89 134.29 97.40
C LYS A 25 85.07 133.06 96.99
N LEU A 26 84.38 132.41 97.92
CA LEU A 26 83.59 131.20 97.65
C LEU A 26 82.14 131.50 97.22
N LYS A 27 81.64 132.74 97.37
CA LYS A 27 80.28 133.14 96.96
C LYS A 27 80.18 133.78 95.57
N ASP A 28 81.32 134.10 94.94
CA ASP A 28 81.43 134.66 93.57
C ASP A 28 82.00 133.64 92.56
N ASP A 29 81.71 132.35 92.73
CA ASP A 29 82.22 131.32 91.81
C ASP A 29 81.25 131.13 90.62
N GLU A 30 81.47 131.94 89.56
CA GLU A 30 80.87 131.83 88.21
C GLU A 30 80.87 130.38 87.64
N LYS A 31 81.70 129.48 88.18
CA LYS A 31 81.81 128.08 87.75
C LYS A 31 80.56 127.25 88.04
N LEU A 32 79.82 127.52 89.11
CA LEU A 32 78.66 126.71 89.51
C LEU A 32 77.45 126.93 88.57
N ALA A 33 77.26 128.16 88.09
CA ALA A 33 76.22 128.48 87.11
C ALA A 33 76.54 127.91 85.71
N ASN A 34 77.82 127.95 85.29
CA ASN A 34 78.24 127.35 84.02
C ASN A 34 78.06 125.82 83.98
N TYR A 35 78.29 125.11 85.09
CA TYR A 35 78.10 123.65 85.10
C TYR A 35 76.63 123.22 85.00
N GLU A 36 75.68 123.99 85.52
CA GLU A 36 74.24 123.69 85.34
C GLU A 36 73.79 123.93 83.89
N GLU A 37 74.29 124.98 83.24
CA GLU A 37 73.97 125.32 81.85
C GLU A 37 74.60 124.31 80.85
N GLU A 38 75.84 123.87 81.10
CA GLU A 38 76.50 122.79 80.36
C GLU A 38 75.75 121.44 80.52
N LEU A 39 75.18 121.17 81.69
CA LEU A 39 74.45 119.93 81.95
C LEU A 39 73.05 119.92 81.30
N GLU A 40 72.38 121.08 81.21
CA GLU A 40 71.10 121.21 80.50
C GLU A 40 71.28 121.13 78.97
N THR A 41 72.33 121.75 78.44
CA THR A 41 72.70 121.64 77.01
C THR A 41 73.16 120.23 76.64
N ALA A 42 73.92 119.55 77.50
CA ALA A 42 74.26 118.14 77.35
C ALA A 42 73.00 117.25 77.36
N ARG A 43 72.05 117.47 78.28
CA ARG A 43 70.78 116.72 78.31
C ARG A 43 69.93 116.92 77.06
N ARG A 44 69.79 118.15 76.57
CA ARG A 44 69.03 118.45 75.33
C ARG A 44 69.67 117.84 74.09
N SER A 45 71.01 117.88 73.99
CA SER A 45 71.73 117.25 72.87
C SER A 45 71.64 115.72 72.92
N LEU A 46 71.72 115.11 74.11
CA LEU A 46 71.52 113.66 74.28
C LEU A 46 70.09 113.24 73.90
N LEU A 47 69.08 113.98 74.35
CA LEU A 47 67.67 113.73 74.03
C LEU A 47 67.42 113.86 72.52
N GLY A 48 67.98 114.90 71.89
CA GLY A 48 67.90 115.10 70.44
C GLY A 48 68.59 113.97 69.65
N TYR A 49 69.75 113.48 70.12
CA TYR A 49 70.43 112.34 69.51
C TYR A 49 69.61 111.05 69.61
N PHE A 50 69.00 110.77 70.77
CA PHE A 50 68.15 109.59 70.95
C PHE A 50 66.84 109.66 70.16
N MET A 51 66.20 110.83 70.09
CA MET A 51 65.00 110.99 69.25
C MET A 51 65.33 110.79 67.76
N LYS A 52 66.47 111.32 67.30
CA LYS A 52 66.90 111.15 65.90
C LYS A 52 67.27 109.70 65.58
N LYS A 53 67.90 108.98 66.54
CA LYS A 53 68.17 107.54 66.47
C LYS A 53 66.89 106.70 66.47
N LEU A 54 65.89 107.08 67.27
CA LEU A 54 64.59 106.41 67.29
C LEU A 54 63.84 106.63 65.97
N GLU A 55 63.85 107.84 65.42
CA GLU A 55 63.27 108.11 64.10
C GLU A 55 63.97 107.36 62.97
N THR A 56 65.31 107.24 62.98
CA THR A 56 66.00 106.44 61.96
C THR A 56 65.68 104.96 62.09
N ILE A 57 65.65 104.41 63.31
CA ILE A 57 65.28 103.01 63.54
C ILE A 57 63.82 102.75 63.14
N ASP A 58 62.88 103.66 63.44
CA ASP A 58 61.47 103.50 63.08
C ASP A 58 61.26 103.60 61.56
N LYS A 59 61.98 104.51 60.88
CA LYS A 59 61.99 104.58 59.41
C LYS A 59 62.58 103.32 58.76
N GLU A 60 63.67 102.78 59.31
CA GLU A 60 64.26 101.51 58.87
C GLU A 60 63.31 100.33 59.11
N GLN A 61 62.60 100.30 60.24
CA GLN A 61 61.58 99.28 60.51
C GLN A 61 60.40 99.37 59.53
N GLN A 62 59.93 100.58 59.22
CA GLN A 62 58.86 100.79 58.26
C GLN A 62 59.32 100.42 56.84
N SER A 63 60.52 100.82 56.40
CA SER A 63 61.04 100.45 55.08
C SER A 63 61.20 98.94 54.95
N LEU A 64 61.76 98.27 55.97
CA LEU A 64 61.87 96.80 55.99
C LEU A 64 60.49 96.12 55.97
N ARG A 65 59.47 96.67 56.65
CA ARG A 65 58.09 96.15 56.57
C ARG A 65 57.46 96.33 55.19
N TYR A 66 57.68 97.47 54.53
CA TYR A 66 57.23 97.71 53.16
C TYR A 66 57.90 96.79 52.14
N GLU A 67 59.16 96.40 52.38
CA GLU A 67 59.87 95.40 51.57
C GLU A 67 59.43 93.96 51.89
N LEU A 68 59.15 93.66 53.16
CA LEU A 68 58.85 92.29 53.61
C LEU A 68 57.42 91.84 53.27
N ASN A 69 56.43 92.74 53.33
CA ASN A 69 55.03 92.43 52.96
C ASN A 69 54.85 91.88 51.53
N PRO A 70 55.38 92.53 50.46
CA PRO A 70 55.25 92.01 49.10
C PRO A 70 56.01 90.69 48.91
N ILE A 71 57.14 90.48 49.61
CA ILE A 71 57.86 89.20 49.59
C ILE A 71 57.02 88.10 50.26
N GLN A 72 56.38 88.37 51.39
CA GLN A 72 55.47 87.41 52.03
C GLN A 72 54.25 87.08 51.17
N MET A 73 53.64 88.08 50.52
CA MET A 73 52.54 87.84 49.56
C MET A 73 53.00 87.01 48.36
N GLN A 74 54.22 87.23 47.85
CA GLN A 74 54.80 86.41 46.78
C GLN A 74 55.06 84.98 47.25
N ILE A 75 55.55 84.77 48.48
CA ILE A 75 55.75 83.44 49.05
C ILE A 75 54.40 82.70 49.19
N GLU A 76 53.36 83.37 49.66
CA GLU A 76 52.01 82.78 49.76
C GLU A 76 51.40 82.46 48.38
N GLN A 77 51.62 83.30 47.38
CA GLN A 77 51.18 83.03 46.01
C GLN A 77 51.94 81.85 45.41
N TRP A 78 53.27 81.81 45.53
CA TRP A 78 54.08 80.71 45.02
C TRP A 78 53.82 79.39 45.74
N THR A 79 53.50 79.40 47.03
CA THR A 79 53.10 78.18 47.74
C THR A 79 51.75 77.65 47.26
N LYS A 80 50.75 78.51 47.05
CA LYS A 80 49.46 78.10 46.46
C LYS A 80 49.61 77.63 45.02
N GLU A 81 50.42 78.30 44.21
CA GLU A 81 50.72 77.86 42.84
C GLU A 81 51.44 76.51 42.82
N LYS A 82 52.40 76.30 43.73
CA LYS A 82 53.11 75.03 43.88
C LYS A 82 52.15 73.91 44.28
N GLU A 83 51.28 74.12 45.27
CA GLU A 83 50.28 73.13 45.67
C GLU A 83 49.31 72.81 44.53
N ALA A 84 48.84 73.81 43.79
CA ALA A 84 47.97 73.61 42.63
C ALA A 84 48.69 72.86 41.50
N LEU A 85 49.97 73.14 41.26
CA LEU A 85 50.80 72.42 40.29
C LEU A 85 51.10 70.98 40.74
N ASP A 86 51.37 70.76 42.02
CA ASP A 86 51.57 69.41 42.59
C ASP A 86 50.29 68.58 42.52
N GLN A 87 49.12 69.18 42.77
CA GLN A 87 47.83 68.51 42.59
C GLN A 87 47.58 68.17 41.11
N LYS A 88 47.83 69.10 40.18
CA LYS A 88 47.74 68.84 38.73
C LYS A 88 48.69 67.71 38.30
N LYS A 89 49.91 67.71 38.82
CA LYS A 89 50.92 66.67 38.55
C LYS A 89 50.49 65.30 39.10
N GLN A 90 49.88 65.27 40.28
CA GLN A 90 49.38 64.04 40.88
C GLN A 90 48.20 63.49 40.09
N ASN A 91 47.22 64.32 39.74
CA ASN A 91 46.08 63.93 38.90
C ASN A 91 46.55 63.42 37.53
N ALA A 92 47.48 64.12 36.87
CA ALA A 92 48.04 63.67 35.59
C ALA A 92 48.81 62.34 35.71
N ARG A 93 49.45 62.07 36.86
CA ARG A 93 50.10 60.77 37.13
C ARG A 93 49.07 59.65 37.31
N GLU A 94 47.97 59.92 38.01
CA GLU A 94 46.88 58.96 38.22
C GLU A 94 46.17 58.64 36.91
N GLU A 95 45.86 59.65 36.09
CA GLU A 95 45.31 59.48 34.74
C GLU A 95 46.25 58.66 33.85
N ARG A 96 47.55 58.98 33.83
CA ARG A 96 48.54 58.23 33.06
C ARG A 96 48.67 56.78 33.54
N ALA A 97 48.63 56.54 34.86
CA ALA A 97 48.67 55.19 35.41
C ALA A 97 47.40 54.39 35.06
N ALA A 98 46.23 55.02 35.07
CA ALA A 98 44.97 54.39 34.67
C ALA A 98 44.97 54.02 33.18
N VAL A 99 45.42 54.94 32.31
CA VAL A 99 45.56 54.70 30.86
C VAL A 99 46.56 53.56 30.59
N GLN A 100 47.72 53.56 31.26
CA GLN A 100 48.71 52.50 31.12
C GLN A 100 48.18 51.14 31.58
N SER A 101 47.49 51.08 32.73
CA SER A 101 46.88 49.85 33.23
C SER A 101 45.83 49.30 32.27
N LEU A 102 45.07 50.17 31.60
CA LEU A 102 44.06 49.76 30.63
C LEU A 102 44.72 49.23 29.34
N ILE A 103 45.78 49.88 28.85
CA ILE A 103 46.58 49.41 27.72
C ILE A 103 47.19 48.03 28.02
N ASP A 104 47.75 47.83 29.21
CA ASP A 104 48.38 46.56 29.58
C ASP A 104 47.34 45.44 29.74
N ALA A 105 46.20 45.73 30.37
CA ALA A 105 45.10 44.77 30.50
C ALA A 105 44.55 44.35 29.12
N ARG A 106 44.27 45.32 28.24
CA ARG A 106 43.79 45.04 26.89
C ARG A 106 44.83 44.38 26.01
N GLY A 107 46.11 44.71 26.16
CA GLY A 107 47.21 44.02 25.48
C GLY A 107 47.28 42.54 25.85
N ASN A 108 47.10 42.21 27.14
CA ASN A 108 47.05 40.82 27.60
C ASN A 108 45.79 40.09 27.07
N ASP A 109 44.63 40.74 27.09
CA ASP A 109 43.39 40.18 26.52
C ASP A 109 43.54 39.88 25.02
N MET A 110 44.16 40.81 24.28
CA MET A 110 44.46 40.65 22.85
C MET A 110 45.40 39.46 22.59
N GLU A 111 46.46 39.32 23.37
CA GLU A 111 47.41 38.20 23.21
C GLU A 111 46.76 36.85 23.54
N GLN A 112 45.90 36.78 24.57
CA GLN A 112 45.14 35.58 24.88
C GLN A 112 44.17 35.20 23.76
N ILE A 113 43.45 36.19 23.21
CA ILE A 113 42.55 35.95 22.08
C ILE A 113 43.34 35.46 20.86
N LYS A 114 44.48 36.10 20.56
CA LYS A 114 45.37 35.76 19.45
C LYS A 114 45.86 34.30 19.54
N GLN A 115 46.30 33.87 20.72
CA GLN A 115 46.74 32.48 20.95
C GLN A 115 45.61 31.45 20.83
N ARG A 116 44.37 31.84 21.14
CA ARG A 116 43.21 30.94 21.02
C ARG A 116 42.75 30.75 19.58
N ILE A 117 42.78 31.82 18.77
CA ILE A 117 42.17 31.80 17.43
C ILE A 117 43.15 31.44 16.31
N LEU A 118 44.43 31.79 16.44
CA LEU A 118 45.44 31.53 15.42
C LEU A 118 46.15 30.20 15.68
N ALA A 119 46.34 29.42 14.61
CA ALA A 119 47.13 28.19 14.69
C ALA A 119 48.64 28.50 14.81
N ASN A 120 49.09 29.63 14.23
CA ASN A 120 50.44 30.13 14.40
C ASN A 120 50.46 31.65 14.64
N PRO A 121 50.41 32.09 15.91
CA PRO A 121 50.39 33.50 16.29
C PRO A 121 51.58 34.34 15.81
N SER A 122 52.70 33.69 15.46
CA SER A 122 53.94 34.37 15.05
C SER A 122 53.97 34.76 13.56
N GLN A 123 53.16 34.10 12.73
CA GLN A 123 53.17 34.26 11.26
C GLN A 123 51.83 34.74 10.70
N GLN A 124 50.74 34.59 11.46
CA GLN A 124 49.39 34.93 11.01
C GLN A 124 48.93 36.26 11.61
N SER A 125 48.30 37.08 10.77
CA SER A 125 47.56 38.26 11.19
C SER A 125 46.10 37.89 11.46
N VAL A 126 45.52 38.45 12.53
CA VAL A 126 44.10 38.24 12.86
C VAL A 126 43.20 38.80 11.76
N ASP A 127 43.54 39.94 11.15
CA ASP A 127 42.78 40.56 10.06
C ASP A 127 42.72 39.69 8.80
N GLU A 128 43.86 39.15 8.39
CA GLU A 128 43.96 38.34 7.16
C GLU A 128 43.24 37.00 7.31
N GLU A 129 43.38 36.35 8.46
CA GLU A 129 42.69 35.09 8.76
C GLU A 129 41.19 35.32 8.98
N MET A 130 40.78 36.43 9.61
CA MET A 130 39.37 36.78 9.77
C MET A 130 38.68 36.94 8.41
N ALA A 131 39.34 37.58 7.42
CA ALA A 131 38.79 37.69 6.07
C ALA A 131 38.55 36.31 5.43
N LYS A 132 39.50 35.37 5.57
CA LYS A 132 39.37 33.99 5.09
C LYS A 132 38.26 33.23 5.79
N TRP A 133 38.10 33.42 7.10
CA TRP A 133 37.04 32.75 7.88
C TRP A 133 35.65 33.26 7.48
N ILE A 134 35.50 34.56 7.23
CA ILE A 134 34.26 35.16 6.72
C ILE A 134 33.91 34.60 5.34
N GLU A 135 34.90 34.48 4.44
CA GLU A 135 34.70 33.89 3.12
C GLU A 135 34.28 32.42 3.23
N ARG A 136 34.93 31.64 4.10
CA ARG A 136 34.56 30.24 4.37
C ARG A 136 33.18 30.10 4.99
N GLU A 137 32.82 30.96 5.95
CA GLU A 137 31.48 30.98 6.55
C GLU A 137 30.41 31.23 5.50
N ARG A 138 30.63 32.23 4.63
CA ARG A 138 29.71 32.54 3.53
C ARG A 138 29.55 31.37 2.56
N TRP A 139 30.66 30.74 2.17
CA TRP A 139 30.60 29.55 1.31
C TRP A 139 29.82 28.42 1.96
N LEU A 140 30.05 28.16 3.26
CA LEU A 140 29.30 27.13 4.01
C LEU A 140 27.80 27.45 4.07
N ASP A 141 27.42 28.72 4.24
CA ASP A 141 26.02 29.13 4.29
C ASP A 141 25.32 28.92 2.95
N GLU A 142 25.96 29.34 1.85
CA GLU A 142 25.47 29.11 0.49
C GLU A 142 25.34 27.59 0.20
N GLU A 143 26.32 26.79 0.61
CA GLU A 143 26.33 25.34 0.41
C GLU A 143 25.25 24.62 1.22
N ILE A 144 25.05 25.00 2.49
CA ILE A 144 23.99 24.44 3.35
C ILE A 144 22.61 24.79 2.80
N VAL A 145 22.41 26.02 2.33
CA VAL A 145 21.15 26.42 1.68
C VAL A 145 20.91 25.56 0.44
N ARG A 146 21.94 25.32 -0.40
CA ARG A 146 21.83 24.45 -1.57
C ARG A 146 21.45 23.02 -1.18
N LEU A 147 22.16 22.41 -0.23
CA LEU A 147 21.87 21.05 0.26
C LEU A 147 20.45 20.94 0.83
N ARG A 148 19.98 21.94 1.58
CA ARG A 148 18.61 21.97 2.11
C ARG A 148 17.56 22.07 1.00
N GLN A 149 17.86 22.77 -0.09
CA GLN A 149 16.99 22.81 -1.27
C GLN A 149 16.96 21.46 -1.99
N GLU A 150 18.13 20.83 -2.19
CA GLU A 150 18.24 19.48 -2.77
C GLU A 150 17.45 18.45 -1.96
N VAL A 151 17.56 18.46 -0.62
CA VAL A 151 16.77 17.59 0.27
C VAL A 151 15.27 17.79 0.08
N LYS A 152 14.80 19.04 -0.05
CA LYS A 152 13.38 19.32 -0.30
C LYS A 152 12.93 18.75 -1.66
N GLN A 153 13.75 18.89 -2.70
CA GLN A 153 13.45 18.35 -4.02
C GLN A 153 13.41 16.82 -4.00
N PHE A 154 14.37 16.18 -3.34
CA PHE A 154 14.38 14.72 -3.20
C PHE A 154 13.20 14.20 -2.39
N HIS A 155 12.77 14.89 -1.32
CA HIS A 155 11.54 14.51 -0.61
C HIS A 155 10.28 14.64 -1.47
N GLN A 156 10.18 15.68 -2.30
CA GLN A 156 9.06 15.80 -3.25
C GLN A 156 9.08 14.65 -4.27
N ALA A 157 10.24 14.36 -4.85
CA ALA A 157 10.40 13.26 -5.79
C ALA A 157 10.11 11.89 -5.14
N GLU A 158 10.51 11.68 -3.88
CA GLU A 158 10.21 10.49 -3.09
C GLU A 158 8.69 10.33 -2.89
N GLN A 159 7.99 11.39 -2.50
CA GLN A 159 6.54 11.37 -2.32
C GLN A 159 5.80 11.06 -3.63
N GLU A 160 6.22 11.67 -4.74
CA GLU A 160 5.66 11.36 -6.06
C GLU A 160 5.91 9.92 -6.49
N ALA A 161 7.10 9.38 -6.21
CA ALA A 161 7.44 7.99 -6.51
C ALA A 161 6.64 7.01 -5.64
N GLU A 162 6.43 7.31 -4.35
CA GLU A 162 5.62 6.49 -3.46
C GLU A 162 4.14 6.48 -3.91
N ALA A 163 3.60 7.63 -4.29
CA ALA A 163 2.24 7.72 -4.84
C ALA A 163 2.08 6.92 -6.15
N LYS A 164 3.08 6.98 -7.05
CA LYS A 164 3.09 6.16 -8.28
C LYS A 164 3.16 4.67 -7.96
N LYS A 165 4.00 4.27 -7.01
CA LYS A 165 4.12 2.89 -6.54
C LYS A 165 2.79 2.39 -5.97
N GLU A 166 2.11 3.19 -5.15
CA GLU A 166 0.81 2.84 -4.57
C GLU A 166 -0.24 2.65 -5.67
N ALA A 167 -0.30 3.55 -6.66
CA ALA A 167 -1.19 3.41 -7.81
C ALA A 167 -0.90 2.15 -8.63
N LEU A 168 0.38 1.82 -8.87
CA LEU A 168 0.78 0.59 -9.56
C LEU A 168 0.41 -0.66 -8.75
N GLN A 169 0.54 -0.62 -7.43
CA GLN A 169 0.13 -1.73 -6.55
C GLN A 169 -1.37 -1.96 -6.57
N GLN A 170 -2.18 -0.90 -6.61
CA GLN A 170 -3.63 -1.01 -6.76
C GLN A 170 -4.01 -1.61 -8.12
N GLN A 171 -3.38 -1.16 -9.21
CA GLN A 171 -3.59 -1.75 -10.54
C GLN A 171 -3.19 -3.22 -10.59
N TRP A 172 -2.07 -3.57 -9.94
CA TRP A 172 -1.62 -4.94 -9.84
C TRP A 172 -2.61 -5.82 -9.07
N ALA A 173 -3.14 -5.33 -7.95
CA ALA A 173 -4.13 -6.05 -7.15
C ALA A 173 -5.42 -6.28 -7.95
N ALA A 174 -5.89 -5.27 -8.68
CA ALA A 174 -7.06 -5.38 -9.56
C ALA A 174 -6.85 -6.42 -10.67
N LYS A 175 -5.74 -6.31 -11.44
CA LYS A 175 -5.43 -7.29 -12.49
C LYS A 175 -5.22 -8.70 -11.96
N ARG A 176 -4.65 -8.83 -10.77
CA ARG A 176 -4.47 -10.13 -10.11
C ARG A 176 -5.81 -10.76 -9.73
N ALA A 177 -6.74 -9.99 -9.18
CA ALA A 177 -8.09 -10.48 -8.88
C ALA A 177 -8.83 -10.93 -10.15
N GLU A 178 -8.73 -10.15 -11.24
CA GLU A 178 -9.27 -10.54 -12.55
C GLU A 178 -8.64 -11.83 -13.07
N CYS A 179 -7.31 -11.95 -12.96
CA CYS A 179 -6.55 -13.14 -13.36
C CYS A 179 -6.96 -14.38 -12.55
N GLU A 180 -7.16 -14.24 -11.24
CA GLU A 180 -7.59 -15.34 -10.35
C GLU A 180 -9.03 -15.79 -10.67
N ALA A 181 -9.95 -14.84 -10.89
CA ALA A 181 -11.33 -15.14 -11.29
C ALA A 181 -11.37 -15.88 -12.64
N LEU A 182 -10.58 -15.41 -13.61
CA LEU A 182 -10.52 -16.02 -14.93
C LEU A 182 -9.81 -17.38 -14.92
N ALA A 183 -8.79 -17.58 -14.08
CA ALA A 183 -8.18 -18.89 -13.85
C ALA A 183 -9.16 -19.90 -13.27
N GLN A 184 -9.98 -19.48 -12.30
CA GLN A 184 -11.02 -20.35 -11.73
C GLN A 184 -12.06 -20.75 -12.77
N ARG A 185 -12.48 -19.80 -13.62
CA ARG A 185 -13.39 -20.09 -14.73
C ARG A 185 -12.80 -21.07 -15.73
N LEU A 186 -11.54 -20.88 -16.14
CA LEU A 186 -10.86 -21.81 -17.06
C LEU A 186 -10.71 -23.21 -16.45
N LYS A 187 -10.40 -23.33 -15.15
CA LYS A 187 -10.36 -24.63 -14.46
C LYS A 187 -11.72 -25.30 -14.37
N ALA A 188 -12.80 -24.55 -14.15
CA ALA A 188 -14.15 -25.09 -14.16
C ALA A 188 -14.49 -25.67 -15.54
N LEU A 189 -14.16 -24.93 -16.61
CA LEU A 189 -14.33 -25.38 -17.99
C LEU A 189 -13.53 -26.65 -18.29
N GLU A 190 -12.27 -26.72 -17.87
CA GLU A 190 -11.44 -27.93 -18.03
C GLU A 190 -12.04 -29.14 -17.30
N ASN A 191 -12.59 -28.95 -16.10
CA ASN A 191 -13.25 -30.01 -15.36
C ASN A 191 -14.54 -30.50 -16.05
N GLU A 192 -15.32 -29.59 -16.62
CA GLU A 192 -16.52 -29.91 -17.41
C GLU A 192 -16.16 -30.64 -18.71
N GLU A 193 -15.11 -30.19 -19.41
CA GLU A 193 -14.56 -30.84 -20.60
C GLU A 193 -14.10 -32.27 -20.26
N GLN A 194 -13.36 -32.47 -19.17
CA GLN A 194 -12.94 -33.80 -18.72
C GLN A 194 -14.12 -34.69 -18.30
N ALA A 195 -15.17 -34.13 -17.70
CA ALA A 195 -16.38 -34.88 -17.36
C ALA A 195 -17.12 -35.35 -18.63
N LEU A 196 -17.17 -34.51 -19.65
CA LEU A 196 -17.71 -34.86 -20.96
C LEU A 196 -16.87 -35.94 -21.65
N ILE A 197 -15.54 -35.81 -21.64
CA ILE A 197 -14.61 -36.83 -22.17
C ILE A 197 -14.81 -38.17 -21.47
N LYS A 198 -15.01 -38.21 -20.15
CA LYS A 198 -15.32 -39.45 -19.41
C LYS A 198 -16.65 -40.07 -19.85
N LYS A 199 -17.69 -39.25 -20.07
CA LYS A 199 -18.98 -39.74 -20.59
C LYS A 199 -18.82 -40.32 -22.00
N LEU A 200 -18.08 -39.64 -22.88
CA LEU A 200 -17.76 -40.15 -24.22
C LEU A 200 -16.93 -41.44 -24.13
N ALA A 201 -15.90 -41.49 -23.27
CA ALA A 201 -15.06 -42.67 -23.06
C ALA A 201 -15.84 -43.91 -22.61
N SER A 202 -16.93 -43.74 -21.87
CA SER A 202 -17.82 -44.84 -21.46
C SER A 202 -18.53 -45.51 -22.64
N LEU A 203 -18.81 -44.76 -23.71
CA LEU A 203 -19.37 -45.29 -24.95
C LEU A 203 -18.27 -45.89 -25.83
N ARG A 204 -17.11 -45.22 -25.89
CA ARG A 204 -15.99 -45.64 -26.74
C ARG A 204 -14.65 -45.33 -26.07
N PRO A 205 -13.85 -46.35 -25.69
CA PRO A 205 -12.57 -46.15 -25.02
C PRO A 205 -11.56 -45.30 -25.80
N GLN A 206 -11.66 -45.27 -27.13
CA GLN A 206 -10.79 -44.47 -28.00
C GLN A 206 -10.94 -42.96 -27.76
N TRP A 207 -12.07 -42.51 -27.19
CA TRP A 207 -12.29 -41.10 -26.82
C TRP A 207 -11.66 -40.71 -25.49
N ALA A 208 -11.16 -41.67 -24.69
CA ALA A 208 -10.43 -41.36 -23.46
C ALA A 208 -9.07 -40.68 -23.71
N ALA A 209 -8.50 -40.87 -24.91
CA ALA A 209 -7.22 -40.29 -25.31
C ALA A 209 -7.35 -38.90 -25.98
N LEU A 210 -8.54 -38.28 -25.94
CA LEU A 210 -8.75 -36.95 -26.51
C LEU A 210 -8.23 -35.88 -25.55
N ASP A 211 -7.31 -35.05 -26.04
CA ASP A 211 -6.76 -33.91 -25.28
C ASP A 211 -7.74 -32.73 -25.24
N SER A 212 -8.58 -32.57 -26.29
CA SER A 212 -9.64 -31.56 -26.31
C SER A 212 -10.81 -31.97 -27.19
N VAL A 213 -12.01 -31.61 -26.74
CA VAL A 213 -13.28 -31.84 -27.46
C VAL A 213 -13.37 -30.97 -28.72
N TYR A 214 -12.82 -29.76 -28.69
CA TYR A 214 -12.89 -28.81 -29.81
C TYR A 214 -12.04 -29.22 -31.01
N ALA A 215 -10.90 -29.86 -30.80
CA ALA A 215 -10.02 -30.31 -31.89
C ALA A 215 -10.65 -31.42 -32.74
N HIS A 216 -11.58 -32.18 -32.15
CA HIS A 216 -12.22 -33.33 -32.77
C HIS A 216 -13.74 -33.16 -32.92
N GLU A 217 -14.25 -31.92 -32.86
CA GLU A 217 -15.68 -31.60 -32.87
C GLU A 217 -16.43 -32.29 -34.02
N ALA A 218 -16.00 -32.07 -35.26
CA ALA A 218 -16.64 -32.66 -36.44
C ALA A 218 -16.57 -34.20 -36.47
N THR A 219 -15.46 -34.77 -35.99
CA THR A 219 -15.29 -36.23 -35.92
C THR A 219 -16.18 -36.85 -34.86
N ILE A 220 -16.31 -36.21 -33.70
CA ILE A 220 -17.20 -36.66 -32.61
C ILE A 220 -18.65 -36.56 -33.08
N GLU A 221 -19.03 -35.45 -33.71
CA GLU A 221 -20.39 -35.24 -34.21
C GLU A 221 -20.79 -36.31 -35.24
N MET A 222 -19.96 -36.48 -36.28
CA MET A 222 -20.21 -37.46 -37.33
C MET A 222 -20.34 -38.87 -36.75
N ARG A 223 -19.44 -39.25 -35.83
CA ARG A 223 -19.47 -40.59 -35.21
C ARG A 223 -20.69 -40.81 -34.30
N LEU A 224 -21.09 -39.79 -33.53
CA LEU A 224 -22.31 -39.87 -32.72
C LEU A 224 -23.54 -40.01 -33.63
N GLN A 225 -23.61 -39.26 -34.73
CA GLN A 225 -24.71 -39.35 -35.69
C GLN A 225 -24.74 -40.73 -36.38
N GLU A 226 -23.61 -41.21 -36.90
CA GLU A 226 -23.49 -42.54 -37.54
C GLU A 226 -23.95 -43.68 -36.61
N GLU A 227 -23.49 -43.69 -35.36
CA GLU A 227 -23.86 -44.74 -34.40
C GLU A 227 -25.33 -44.63 -33.97
N ILE A 228 -25.85 -43.43 -33.75
CA ILE A 228 -27.28 -43.23 -33.45
C ILE A 228 -28.15 -43.71 -34.60
N GLU A 229 -27.81 -43.36 -35.85
CA GLU A 229 -28.56 -43.81 -37.03
C GLU A 229 -28.51 -45.33 -37.18
N LYS A 230 -27.33 -45.94 -37.01
CA LYS A 230 -27.17 -47.39 -37.08
C LYS A 230 -28.03 -48.10 -36.02
N ARG A 231 -27.98 -47.65 -34.77
CA ARG A 231 -28.78 -48.23 -33.68
C ARG A 231 -30.27 -47.97 -33.85
N THR A 232 -30.66 -46.85 -34.45
CA THR A 232 -32.07 -46.56 -34.78
C THR A 232 -32.60 -47.55 -35.83
N LYS A 233 -31.82 -47.83 -36.87
CA LYS A 233 -32.17 -48.86 -37.88
C LYS A 233 -32.25 -50.25 -37.26
N GLU A 234 -31.27 -50.63 -36.43
CA GLU A 234 -31.29 -51.91 -35.69
C GLU A 234 -32.56 -52.04 -34.82
N ARG A 235 -32.94 -50.98 -34.09
CA ARG A 235 -34.18 -50.95 -33.30
C ARG A 235 -35.43 -51.12 -34.16
N GLU A 236 -35.50 -50.42 -35.29
CA GLU A 236 -36.65 -50.50 -36.21
C GLU A 236 -36.79 -51.89 -36.85
N GLU A 237 -35.68 -52.53 -37.22
CA GLU A 237 -35.69 -53.91 -37.69
C GLU A 237 -36.18 -54.89 -36.62
N LEU A 238 -35.73 -54.72 -35.37
CA LEU A 238 -36.18 -55.53 -34.24
C LEU A 238 -37.67 -55.31 -33.95
N LEU A 239 -38.16 -54.06 -33.99
CA LEU A 239 -39.58 -53.73 -33.85
C LEU A 239 -40.45 -54.38 -34.93
N VAL A 240 -40.00 -54.39 -36.18
CA VAL A 240 -40.73 -55.05 -37.28
C VAL A 240 -40.80 -56.56 -37.04
N ARG A 241 -39.70 -57.19 -36.62
CA ARG A 241 -39.67 -58.62 -36.33
C ARG A 241 -40.49 -58.99 -35.09
N GLU A 242 -40.45 -58.18 -34.03
CA GLU A 242 -41.29 -58.31 -32.84
C GLU A 242 -42.78 -58.28 -33.23
N ARG A 243 -43.20 -57.31 -34.05
CA ARG A 243 -44.60 -57.21 -34.54
C ARG A 243 -45.06 -58.43 -35.35
N ILE A 244 -44.17 -59.05 -36.12
CA ILE A 244 -44.50 -60.27 -36.88
C ILE A 244 -44.68 -61.46 -35.93
N ALA A 245 -43.76 -61.61 -34.96
CA ALA A 245 -43.81 -62.67 -33.98
C ALA A 245 -45.01 -62.52 -33.01
N SER A 246 -45.28 -61.30 -32.54
CA SER A 246 -46.38 -61.01 -31.62
C SER A 246 -47.75 -61.16 -32.29
N ARG A 247 -47.89 -60.84 -33.59
CA ARG A 247 -49.16 -61.01 -34.32
C ARG A 247 -49.68 -62.44 -34.27
N LEU A 248 -48.80 -63.44 -34.33
CA LEU A 248 -49.19 -64.85 -34.22
C LEU A 248 -49.59 -65.23 -32.78
N ALA A 249 -48.97 -64.61 -31.77
CA ALA A 249 -49.34 -64.80 -30.38
C ALA A 249 -50.69 -64.11 -30.05
N ASP A 250 -50.90 -62.89 -30.55
CA ASP A 250 -52.11 -62.09 -30.34
C ASP A 250 -53.33 -62.70 -31.07
N ALA A 251 -53.15 -63.22 -32.30
CA ALA A 251 -54.25 -63.75 -33.12
C ALA A 251 -54.96 -64.98 -32.52
N TYR A 252 -54.28 -65.75 -31.67
CA TYR A 252 -54.83 -66.93 -31.01
C TYR A 252 -54.95 -66.77 -29.49
N GLY A 253 -54.54 -65.61 -28.94
CA GLY A 253 -54.54 -65.35 -27.50
C GLY A 253 -55.93 -65.11 -26.89
N GLU A 254 -56.86 -64.52 -27.65
CA GLU A 254 -58.19 -64.09 -27.16
C GLU A 254 -59.37 -64.97 -27.63
N GLN A 255 -59.13 -66.10 -28.31
CA GLN A 255 -60.22 -66.98 -28.74
C GLN A 255 -60.63 -67.95 -27.62
N ASP A 256 -61.87 -67.84 -27.12
CA ASP A 256 -62.47 -68.80 -26.17
C ASP A 256 -62.82 -70.14 -26.83
N ILE A 257 -63.08 -70.12 -28.14
CA ILE A 257 -63.46 -71.27 -28.95
C ILE A 257 -62.47 -71.38 -30.11
N PHE A 258 -61.74 -72.50 -30.17
CA PHE A 258 -60.76 -72.75 -31.22
C PHE A 258 -61.45 -72.84 -32.58
N PHE A 259 -61.22 -71.85 -33.44
CA PHE A 259 -61.56 -71.92 -34.85
C PHE A 259 -60.28 -71.79 -35.68
N ALA A 260 -60.24 -72.58 -36.74
CA ALA A 260 -59.06 -72.79 -37.56
C ALA A 260 -58.43 -71.48 -38.08
N ASP A 261 -59.25 -70.52 -38.52
CA ASP A 261 -58.76 -69.30 -39.13
C ASP A 261 -59.28 -68.04 -38.40
N PRO A 262 -58.41 -67.30 -37.67
CA PRO A 262 -58.80 -66.08 -36.95
C PRO A 262 -59.32 -64.95 -37.83
N PHE A 263 -58.77 -64.82 -39.05
CA PHE A 263 -59.20 -63.80 -40.01
C PHE A 263 -60.62 -64.11 -40.49
N LEU A 264 -60.89 -65.36 -40.80
CA LEU A 264 -62.21 -65.80 -41.21
C LEU A 264 -63.22 -65.71 -40.05
N ALA A 265 -62.85 -66.06 -38.82
CA ALA A 265 -63.71 -65.88 -37.64
C ALA A 265 -64.19 -64.43 -37.48
N GLN A 266 -63.31 -63.44 -37.69
CA GLN A 266 -63.69 -62.02 -37.70
C GLN A 266 -64.62 -61.67 -38.87
N GLN A 267 -64.36 -62.21 -40.07
CA GLN A 267 -65.23 -61.99 -41.23
C GLN A 267 -66.62 -62.60 -41.05
N LEU A 268 -66.74 -63.74 -40.36
CA LEU A 268 -68.04 -64.39 -40.10
C LEU A 268 -68.99 -63.50 -39.31
N ALA A 269 -68.50 -62.69 -38.36
CA ALA A 269 -69.33 -61.73 -37.64
C ALA A 269 -70.04 -60.75 -38.59
N SER A 270 -69.37 -60.33 -39.67
CA SER A 270 -69.97 -59.48 -40.71
C SER A 270 -70.90 -60.25 -41.66
N TRP A 271 -70.63 -61.54 -41.87
CA TRP A 271 -71.40 -62.40 -42.78
C TRP A 271 -72.67 -62.96 -42.14
N LYS A 272 -72.76 -63.04 -40.80
CA LYS A 272 -73.98 -63.39 -40.06
C LYS A 272 -75.19 -62.51 -40.46
N ASN A 273 -74.95 -61.28 -40.93
CA ASN A 273 -76.01 -60.38 -41.42
C ASN A 273 -76.36 -60.56 -42.91
N GLN A 274 -75.51 -61.22 -43.72
CA GLN A 274 -75.65 -61.32 -45.18
C GLN A 274 -76.22 -62.66 -45.63
N PHE A 275 -76.26 -63.64 -44.74
CA PHE A 275 -76.71 -65.00 -44.97
C PHE A 275 -77.73 -65.36 -43.89
N ASP A 276 -78.74 -66.13 -44.25
CA ASP A 276 -79.81 -66.53 -43.32
C ASP A 276 -79.28 -67.31 -42.10
N TYR A 277 -78.21 -68.09 -42.31
CA TYR A 277 -77.50 -68.80 -41.25
C TYR A 277 -76.04 -69.04 -41.65
N VAL A 278 -75.12 -68.60 -40.80
CA VAL A 278 -73.68 -68.89 -40.88
C VAL A 278 -73.14 -69.05 -39.46
N ALA A 279 -72.60 -70.22 -39.18
CA ALA A 279 -71.93 -70.53 -37.92
C ALA A 279 -70.61 -71.26 -38.18
N THR A 280 -69.67 -71.18 -37.24
CA THR A 280 -68.52 -72.08 -37.25
C THR A 280 -68.96 -73.50 -36.91
N GLY A 281 -68.25 -74.51 -37.41
CA GLY A 281 -68.54 -75.90 -37.08
C GLY A 281 -68.44 -76.19 -35.59
N VAL A 282 -67.62 -75.43 -34.86
CA VAL A 282 -67.49 -75.53 -33.40
C VAL A 282 -68.67 -74.87 -32.67
N GLU A 283 -69.15 -73.70 -33.13
CA GLU A 283 -70.39 -73.09 -32.62
C GLU A 283 -71.60 -74.03 -32.83
N TYR A 284 -71.69 -74.70 -33.99
CA TYR A 284 -72.77 -75.64 -34.25
C TYR A 284 -72.73 -76.89 -33.36
N LEU A 285 -71.55 -77.49 -33.16
CA LEU A 285 -71.37 -78.57 -32.20
C LEU A 285 -71.76 -78.17 -30.78
N GLN A 286 -71.51 -76.92 -30.40
CA GLN A 286 -71.89 -76.39 -29.10
C GLN A 286 -73.41 -76.11 -29.00
N SER A 287 -74.10 -75.86 -30.11
CA SER A 287 -75.55 -75.67 -30.13
C SER A 287 -76.38 -76.95 -30.05
N LEU A 288 -75.76 -78.12 -30.23
CA LEU A 288 -76.42 -79.44 -30.20
C LEU A 288 -76.50 -80.03 -28.77
N GLU A 289 -77.52 -80.86 -28.53
CA GLU A 289 -77.72 -81.60 -27.27
C GLU A 289 -76.58 -82.60 -27.00
N GLU A 290 -76.33 -82.95 -25.73
CA GLU A 290 -75.14 -83.75 -25.34
C GLU A 290 -75.06 -85.13 -26.01
N GLU A 291 -76.20 -85.79 -26.25
CA GLU A 291 -76.26 -87.08 -26.93
C GLU A 291 -75.86 -86.99 -28.41
N ASP A 292 -76.32 -85.95 -29.11
CA ASP A 292 -75.97 -85.70 -30.51
C ASP A 292 -74.56 -85.13 -30.65
N ARG A 293 -74.08 -84.37 -29.66
CA ARG A 293 -72.70 -83.90 -29.61
C ARG A 293 -71.73 -85.06 -29.46
N ALA A 294 -72.05 -86.08 -28.66
CA ALA A 294 -71.21 -87.26 -28.49
C ALA A 294 -71.08 -88.09 -29.78
N LYS A 295 -72.18 -88.23 -30.54
CA LYS A 295 -72.19 -88.94 -31.83
C LYS A 295 -71.47 -88.16 -32.93
N LYS A 296 -71.70 -86.84 -33.01
CA LYS A 296 -71.10 -85.96 -34.03
C LYS A 296 -69.64 -85.57 -33.76
N ARG A 297 -69.12 -85.80 -32.54
CA ARG A 297 -67.68 -85.69 -32.22
C ARG A 297 -66.79 -86.64 -33.02
N ALA A 298 -67.35 -87.69 -33.63
CA ALA A 298 -66.61 -88.62 -34.49
C ALA A 298 -66.00 -87.92 -35.73
N PHE A 299 -66.57 -86.80 -36.16
CA PHE A 299 -66.03 -86.00 -37.26
C PHE A 299 -64.98 -85.00 -36.74
N SER A 300 -63.71 -85.22 -37.02
CA SER A 300 -62.61 -84.42 -36.47
C SER A 300 -62.44 -83.02 -37.09
N LEU A 301 -63.25 -82.65 -38.08
CA LEU A 301 -63.01 -81.48 -38.95
C LEU A 301 -63.91 -80.27 -38.66
N TRP A 302 -64.69 -80.31 -37.57
CA TRP A 302 -65.54 -79.19 -37.15
C TRP A 302 -64.81 -77.86 -36.95
N PRO A 303 -63.56 -77.80 -36.43
CA PRO A 303 -62.81 -76.55 -36.30
C PRO A 303 -62.49 -75.86 -37.62
N MET A 304 -62.54 -76.60 -38.74
CA MET A 304 -62.27 -76.15 -40.10
C MET A 304 -63.55 -76.02 -40.93
N ALA A 305 -64.71 -76.29 -40.33
CA ALA A 305 -66.00 -76.26 -41.03
C ALA A 305 -66.71 -74.91 -40.84
N LEU A 306 -67.33 -74.43 -41.90
CA LEU A 306 -68.38 -73.41 -41.88
C LEU A 306 -69.70 -74.07 -42.19
N ILE A 307 -70.74 -73.72 -41.45
CA ILE A 307 -72.07 -74.31 -41.63
C ILE A 307 -73.03 -73.21 -42.07
N THR A 308 -73.75 -73.49 -43.15
CA THR A 308 -74.73 -72.57 -43.73
C THR A 308 -75.96 -73.32 -44.24
N THR A 309 -76.96 -72.63 -44.79
CA THR A 309 -78.13 -73.28 -45.42
C THR A 309 -77.77 -73.84 -46.80
N ALA A 310 -78.51 -74.85 -47.27
CA ALA A 310 -78.28 -75.43 -48.61
C ALA A 310 -78.36 -74.39 -49.75
N LYS A 311 -79.20 -73.36 -49.61
CA LYS A 311 -79.37 -72.29 -50.61
C LYS A 311 -78.17 -71.33 -50.67
N SER A 312 -77.40 -71.21 -49.58
CA SER A 312 -76.28 -70.26 -49.45
C SER A 312 -74.89 -70.89 -49.58
N LYS A 313 -74.82 -72.23 -49.71
CA LYS A 313 -73.57 -73.00 -49.75
C LYS A 313 -72.62 -72.57 -50.87
N GLU A 314 -73.07 -72.55 -52.12
CA GLU A 314 -72.22 -72.18 -53.26
C GLU A 314 -71.70 -70.73 -53.18
N ARG A 315 -72.55 -69.81 -52.71
CA ARG A 315 -72.20 -68.39 -52.56
C ARG A 315 -71.17 -68.17 -51.44
N LEU A 316 -71.26 -68.95 -50.36
CA LEU A 316 -70.28 -68.90 -49.27
C LEU A 316 -68.96 -69.54 -49.70
N ALA A 317 -68.99 -70.69 -50.39
CA ALA A 317 -67.80 -71.36 -50.91
C ALA A 317 -66.99 -70.46 -51.87
N GLN A 318 -67.64 -69.76 -52.80
CA GLN A 318 -66.97 -68.82 -53.71
C GLN A 318 -66.33 -67.63 -52.96
N LYS A 319 -66.99 -67.11 -51.91
CA LYS A 319 -66.42 -66.04 -51.08
C LYS A 319 -65.19 -66.50 -50.31
N VAL A 320 -65.20 -67.74 -49.80
CA VAL A 320 -64.07 -68.32 -49.08
C VAL A 320 -62.91 -68.63 -50.04
N GLN A 321 -63.19 -69.11 -51.26
CA GLN A 321 -62.19 -69.31 -52.30
C GLN A 321 -61.49 -68.01 -52.71
N TYR A 322 -62.22 -66.88 -52.79
CA TYR A 322 -61.61 -65.58 -53.08
C TYR A 322 -60.62 -65.13 -51.98
N LEU A 323 -60.74 -65.68 -50.77
CA LEU A 323 -59.87 -65.37 -49.64
C LEU A 323 -58.71 -66.36 -49.48
N ASN A 324 -58.53 -67.33 -50.41
CA ASN A 324 -57.58 -68.43 -50.25
C ASN A 324 -56.12 -67.99 -50.00
N ASP A 325 -55.68 -66.86 -50.55
CA ASP A 325 -54.34 -66.31 -50.33
C ASP A 325 -54.09 -65.80 -48.90
N ARG A 326 -55.16 -65.58 -48.13
CA ARG A 326 -55.13 -65.05 -46.76
C ARG A 326 -55.59 -66.08 -45.73
N LEU A 327 -56.05 -67.25 -46.19
CA LEU A 327 -56.45 -68.32 -45.30
C LEU A 327 -55.23 -68.90 -44.62
N GLN A 328 -55.37 -69.20 -43.34
CA GLN A 328 -54.34 -69.83 -42.56
C GLN A 328 -54.47 -71.36 -42.52
N LEU A 329 -55.70 -71.86 -42.44
CA LEU A 329 -56.03 -73.28 -42.42
C LEU A 329 -57.12 -73.55 -43.51
N PRO A 330 -57.27 -74.78 -44.02
CA PRO A 330 -58.27 -75.14 -45.00
C PRO A 330 -59.65 -75.10 -44.40
N ILE A 331 -60.60 -74.68 -45.23
CA ILE A 331 -61.97 -74.47 -44.79
C ILE A 331 -62.88 -75.34 -45.64
N VAL A 332 -63.75 -76.06 -44.96
CA VAL A 332 -64.84 -76.84 -45.54
C VAL A 332 -66.14 -76.08 -45.35
N VAL A 333 -66.95 -75.98 -46.39
CA VAL A 333 -68.28 -75.36 -46.30
C VAL A 333 -69.35 -76.45 -46.38
N LEU A 334 -70.17 -76.55 -45.34
CA LEU A 334 -71.22 -77.56 -45.17
C LEU A 334 -72.60 -76.92 -45.13
N ALA A 335 -73.60 -77.57 -45.73
CA ALA A 335 -74.99 -77.25 -45.44
C ALA A 335 -75.42 -77.84 -44.09
N ALA A 336 -76.39 -77.23 -43.40
CA ALA A 336 -76.92 -77.76 -42.14
C ALA A 336 -77.46 -79.20 -42.28
N ASP A 337 -78.08 -79.51 -43.42
CA ASP A 337 -78.59 -80.86 -43.73
C ASP A 337 -77.45 -81.88 -43.94
N GLU A 338 -76.32 -81.42 -44.51
CA GLU A 338 -75.12 -82.25 -44.69
C GLU A 338 -74.44 -82.45 -43.34
N ALA A 339 -74.32 -81.39 -42.53
CA ALA A 339 -73.79 -81.44 -41.16
C ALA A 339 -74.61 -82.36 -40.22
N ALA A 340 -75.88 -82.59 -40.52
CA ALA A 340 -76.72 -83.54 -39.79
C ALA A 340 -76.52 -85.01 -40.24
N ARG A 341 -76.05 -85.27 -41.46
CA ARG A 341 -75.91 -86.61 -42.09
C ARG A 341 -74.50 -87.21 -42.02
N ILE A 342 -73.55 -86.52 -41.39
CA ILE A 342 -72.13 -86.91 -41.29
C ILE A 342 -71.91 -88.28 -40.59
N GLU A 343 -72.95 -88.88 -39.99
CA GLU A 343 -72.88 -90.21 -39.36
C GLU A 343 -72.91 -91.38 -40.37
N ASP A 344 -73.58 -91.25 -41.53
CA ASP A 344 -73.98 -92.43 -42.33
C ASP A 344 -73.36 -92.54 -43.73
N GLU A 345 -72.71 -91.51 -44.28
CA GLU A 345 -72.12 -91.54 -45.62
C GLU A 345 -70.73 -90.91 -45.70
N VAL A 346 -69.86 -91.48 -46.55
CA VAL A 346 -68.61 -90.86 -46.99
C VAL A 346 -68.95 -89.70 -47.92
N LEU A 347 -69.25 -88.54 -47.34
CA LEU A 347 -69.48 -87.31 -48.09
C LEU A 347 -68.17 -86.84 -48.72
N SER A 348 -68.20 -86.54 -50.03
CA SER A 348 -67.10 -85.84 -50.71
C SER A 348 -67.16 -84.36 -50.35
N TYR A 349 -66.16 -83.88 -49.61
CA TYR A 349 -66.08 -82.49 -49.19
C TYR A 349 -65.25 -81.66 -50.17
N GLU A 350 -65.73 -80.47 -50.53
CA GLU A 350 -64.92 -79.48 -51.24
C GLU A 350 -64.02 -78.74 -50.25
N TRP A 351 -62.72 -78.99 -50.35
CA TRP A 351 -61.69 -78.37 -49.52
C TRP A 351 -61.13 -77.13 -50.21
N ILE A 352 -61.04 -76.04 -49.45
CA ILE A 352 -60.33 -74.83 -49.88
C ILE A 352 -59.07 -74.75 -49.02
N ALA A 353 -57.90 -75.11 -49.59
CA ALA A 353 -56.66 -75.26 -48.82
C ALA A 353 -55.68 -74.07 -48.94
N PRO A 354 -55.09 -73.60 -47.81
CA PRO A 354 -54.03 -72.62 -47.78
C PRO A 354 -52.80 -73.17 -48.45
N ARG A 355 -52.13 -72.28 -49.17
CA ARG A 355 -51.02 -72.65 -50.03
C ARG A 355 -49.78 -73.17 -49.29
N TYR A 356 -49.67 -72.96 -47.97
CA TYR A 356 -48.49 -73.29 -47.17
C TYR A 356 -48.62 -74.59 -46.34
N TRP A 357 -49.75 -75.28 -46.42
CA TRP A 357 -50.05 -76.47 -45.62
C TRP A 357 -49.38 -77.77 -46.08
N GLU A 358 -48.76 -77.78 -47.25
CA GLU A 358 -48.03 -78.95 -47.75
C GLU A 358 -46.78 -79.27 -46.91
N GLU A 359 -46.31 -78.34 -46.07
CA GLU A 359 -45.02 -78.45 -45.36
C GLU A 359 -45.13 -78.80 -43.85
N ALA A 360 -46.33 -78.85 -43.23
CA ALA A 360 -46.46 -78.84 -41.75
C ALA A 360 -47.43 -79.88 -41.14
N SER A 361 -47.41 -81.15 -41.58
CA SER A 361 -48.43 -82.17 -41.21
C SER A 361 -48.23 -82.96 -39.87
N ASP A 362 -47.24 -82.65 -39.01
CA ASP A 362 -46.93 -83.45 -37.80
C ASP A 362 -47.25 -82.75 -36.45
N PRO A 363 -47.94 -83.39 -35.47
CA PRO A 363 -48.34 -82.77 -34.20
C PRO A 363 -47.22 -82.43 -33.21
N GLU A 364 -46.13 -83.20 -33.16
CA GLU A 364 -44.96 -82.86 -32.34
C GLU A 364 -44.23 -81.64 -32.92
N SER A 365 -44.15 -81.60 -34.25
CA SER A 365 -43.61 -80.46 -35.00
C SER A 365 -44.39 -79.16 -34.74
N PHE A 366 -45.72 -79.22 -34.55
CA PHE A 366 -46.53 -78.04 -34.21
C PHE A 366 -46.32 -77.51 -32.78
N ARG A 367 -46.17 -78.39 -31.78
CA ARG A 367 -45.87 -77.97 -30.40
C ARG A 367 -44.47 -77.36 -30.31
N ALA A 368 -43.48 -77.99 -30.93
CA ALA A 368 -42.13 -77.48 -31.02
C ALA A 368 -42.08 -76.13 -31.76
N TRP A 369 -42.90 -75.96 -32.81
CA TRP A 369 -43.05 -74.70 -33.52
C TRP A 369 -43.65 -73.59 -32.65
N LYS A 370 -44.69 -73.89 -31.85
CA LYS A 370 -45.34 -72.92 -30.95
C LYS A 370 -44.40 -72.44 -29.84
N GLU A 371 -43.66 -73.35 -29.21
CA GLU A 371 -42.66 -72.99 -28.19
C GLU A 371 -41.55 -72.12 -28.81
N ARG A 372 -41.04 -72.52 -29.98
CA ARG A 372 -40.03 -71.76 -30.72
C ARG A 372 -40.48 -70.34 -31.08
N ILE A 373 -41.75 -70.14 -31.45
CA ILE A 373 -42.28 -68.80 -31.75
C ILE A 373 -42.38 -67.94 -30.50
N ASN A 374 -42.87 -68.48 -29.39
CA ASN A 374 -42.98 -67.73 -28.14
C ASN A 374 -41.62 -67.36 -27.55
N GLU A 375 -40.65 -68.28 -27.60
CA GLU A 375 -39.26 -68.01 -27.21
C GLU A 375 -38.64 -66.96 -28.13
N SER A 376 -38.86 -67.07 -29.44
CA SER A 376 -38.39 -66.07 -30.40
C SER A 376 -39.03 -64.70 -30.16
N ALA A 377 -40.31 -64.61 -29.81
CA ALA A 377 -40.95 -63.33 -29.49
C ALA A 377 -40.36 -62.68 -28.22
N ARG A 378 -40.07 -63.48 -27.19
CA ARG A 378 -39.43 -63.00 -25.94
C ARG A 378 -37.99 -62.52 -26.17
N ASP A 379 -37.16 -63.34 -26.81
CA ASP A 379 -35.76 -62.98 -27.15
C ASP A 379 -35.71 -61.69 -28.00
N MET A 380 -36.64 -61.53 -28.94
CA MET A 380 -36.71 -60.31 -29.75
C MET A 380 -37.16 -59.07 -28.95
N THR A 381 -38.03 -59.25 -27.95
CA THR A 381 -38.45 -58.18 -27.04
C THR A 381 -37.30 -57.73 -26.14
N GLU A 382 -36.55 -58.67 -25.56
CA GLU A 382 -35.39 -58.39 -24.71
C GLU A 382 -34.29 -57.67 -25.50
N ARG A 383 -33.94 -58.16 -26.69
CA ARG A 383 -32.97 -57.50 -27.58
C ARG A 383 -33.39 -56.09 -27.98
N ARG A 384 -34.68 -55.85 -28.21
CA ARG A 384 -35.18 -54.48 -28.48
C ARG A 384 -34.94 -53.58 -27.27
N GLN A 385 -35.29 -54.03 -26.07
CA GLN A 385 -35.13 -53.24 -24.84
C GLN A 385 -33.67 -52.90 -24.57
N GLU A 386 -32.76 -53.86 -24.75
CA GLU A 386 -31.31 -53.63 -24.65
C GLU A 386 -30.85 -52.58 -25.67
N LYS A 387 -31.28 -52.71 -26.93
CA LYS A 387 -30.94 -51.75 -28.00
C LYS A 387 -31.51 -50.36 -27.77
N GLU A 388 -32.70 -50.25 -27.19
CA GLU A 388 -33.28 -48.97 -26.78
C GLU A 388 -32.53 -48.33 -25.61
N ALA A 389 -32.09 -49.12 -24.62
CA ALA A 389 -31.27 -48.61 -23.53
C ALA A 389 -29.91 -48.11 -24.03
N GLU A 390 -29.26 -48.86 -24.92
CA GLU A 390 -28.02 -48.41 -25.55
C GLU A 390 -28.25 -47.12 -26.36
N LEU A 391 -29.29 -47.05 -27.18
CA LEU A 391 -29.61 -45.87 -27.98
C LEU A 391 -29.84 -44.62 -27.12
N LYS A 392 -30.50 -44.76 -25.96
CA LYS A 392 -30.65 -43.65 -25.00
C LYS A 392 -29.32 -43.12 -24.49
N LEU A 393 -28.37 -44.00 -24.14
CA LEU A 393 -27.04 -43.58 -23.69
C LEU A 393 -26.29 -42.75 -24.76
N TRP A 394 -26.41 -43.16 -26.04
CA TRP A 394 -25.82 -42.41 -27.16
C TRP A 394 -26.50 -41.04 -27.38
N GLN A 395 -27.83 -40.99 -27.26
CA GLN A 395 -28.58 -39.73 -27.36
C GLN A 395 -28.26 -38.77 -26.20
N ASP A 396 -28.18 -39.27 -24.97
CA ASP A 396 -27.83 -38.48 -23.79
C ASP A 396 -26.41 -37.90 -23.91
N ALA A 397 -25.46 -38.69 -24.42
CA ALA A 397 -24.10 -38.22 -24.68
C ALA A 397 -24.06 -37.15 -25.79
N GLN A 398 -24.84 -37.31 -26.86
CA GLN A 398 -24.95 -36.31 -27.92
C GLN A 398 -25.56 -35.00 -27.40
N GLN A 399 -26.60 -35.08 -26.57
CA GLN A 399 -27.21 -33.89 -25.95
C GLN A 399 -26.24 -33.18 -25.00
N ALA A 400 -25.53 -33.93 -24.15
CA ALA A 400 -24.51 -33.37 -23.26
C ALA A 400 -23.37 -32.69 -24.02
N TRP A 401 -22.94 -33.29 -25.13
CA TRP A 401 -21.92 -32.71 -26.01
C TRP A 401 -22.40 -31.43 -26.69
N ARG A 402 -23.61 -31.41 -27.25
CA ARG A 402 -24.20 -30.20 -27.85
C ARG A 402 -24.37 -29.09 -26.81
N ALA A 403 -24.93 -29.40 -25.65
CA ALA A 403 -25.13 -28.45 -24.57
C ALA A 403 -23.81 -27.82 -24.09
N PHE A 404 -22.73 -28.61 -24.04
CA PHE A 404 -21.39 -28.09 -23.71
C PHE A 404 -20.87 -27.10 -24.77
N LEU A 405 -21.00 -27.43 -26.06
CA LEU A 405 -20.54 -26.54 -27.14
C LEU A 405 -21.35 -25.25 -27.23
N GLU A 406 -22.67 -25.32 -26.98
CA GLU A 406 -23.54 -24.14 -26.91
C GLU A 406 -23.20 -23.25 -25.71
N ALA A 407 -22.96 -23.85 -24.53
CA ALA A 407 -22.57 -23.12 -23.33
C ALA A 407 -21.16 -22.52 -23.44
N HIS A 408 -20.25 -23.24 -24.10
CA HIS A 408 -18.83 -22.88 -24.20
C HIS A 408 -18.32 -22.95 -25.65
N PRO A 409 -18.64 -21.95 -26.50
CA PRO A 409 -18.13 -21.90 -27.85
C PRO A 409 -16.61 -21.72 -27.88
N TYR A 410 -15.92 -22.41 -28.80
CA TYR A 410 -14.45 -22.37 -28.92
C TYR A 410 -13.87 -20.94 -28.90
N LYS A 411 -14.49 -20.03 -29.67
CA LYS A 411 -14.06 -18.61 -29.75
C LYS A 411 -14.06 -17.91 -28.39
N THR A 412 -15.02 -18.23 -27.52
CA THR A 412 -15.12 -17.60 -26.20
C THR A 412 -14.06 -18.14 -25.24
N VAL A 413 -13.77 -19.44 -25.31
CA VAL A 413 -12.74 -20.09 -24.50
C VAL A 413 -11.34 -19.65 -24.95
N GLU A 414 -11.10 -19.55 -26.25
CA GLU A 414 -9.84 -19.02 -26.80
C GLU A 414 -9.64 -17.55 -26.45
N ALA A 415 -10.69 -16.72 -26.53
CA ALA A 415 -10.64 -15.33 -26.07
C ALA A 415 -10.33 -15.25 -24.57
N ALA A 416 -10.92 -16.12 -23.74
CA ALA A 416 -10.59 -16.17 -22.32
C ALA A 416 -9.14 -16.60 -22.07
N ARG A 417 -8.61 -17.59 -22.80
CA ARG A 417 -7.20 -18.03 -22.70
C ARG A 417 -6.22 -16.94 -23.13
N THR A 418 -6.52 -16.21 -24.20
CA THR A 418 -5.67 -15.09 -24.65
C THR A 418 -5.72 -13.92 -23.67
N GLN A 419 -6.90 -13.59 -23.13
CA GLN A 419 -7.04 -12.61 -22.04
C GLN A 419 -6.26 -13.02 -20.80
N TYR A 420 -6.30 -14.31 -20.41
CA TYR A 420 -5.51 -14.85 -19.30
C TYR A 420 -4.01 -14.61 -19.49
N ALA A 421 -3.48 -14.97 -20.66
CA ALA A 421 -2.07 -14.77 -20.99
C ALA A 421 -1.67 -13.28 -21.02
N ALA A 422 -2.56 -12.43 -21.53
CA ALA A 422 -2.37 -10.98 -21.52
C ALA A 422 -2.38 -10.39 -20.10
N LEU A 423 -3.24 -10.90 -19.20
CA LEU A 423 -3.27 -10.50 -17.80
C LEU A 423 -2.01 -10.92 -17.06
N ILE A 424 -1.51 -12.15 -17.28
CA ILE A 424 -0.25 -12.62 -16.69
C ILE A 424 0.92 -11.74 -17.13
N SER A 425 1.09 -11.52 -18.43
CA SER A 425 2.17 -10.66 -18.93
C SER A 425 2.04 -9.22 -18.43
N GLY A 426 0.81 -8.70 -18.32
CA GLY A 426 0.55 -7.40 -17.71
C GLY A 426 0.90 -7.32 -16.21
N ILE A 427 0.67 -8.40 -15.45
CA ILE A 427 1.06 -8.50 -14.02
C ILE A 427 2.58 -8.50 -13.88
N GLU A 428 3.30 -9.23 -14.74
CA GLU A 428 4.77 -9.25 -14.75
C GLU A 428 5.35 -7.87 -15.06
N GLN A 429 4.80 -7.17 -16.05
CA GLN A 429 5.19 -5.79 -16.38
C GLN A 429 4.95 -4.82 -15.22
N LEU A 430 3.80 -4.94 -14.53
CA LEU A 430 3.50 -4.14 -13.34
C LEU A 430 4.47 -4.43 -12.19
N ASN A 431 4.81 -5.70 -11.95
CA ASN A 431 5.83 -6.07 -10.96
C ASN A 431 7.18 -5.42 -11.26
N MET A 432 7.63 -5.50 -12.52
CA MET A 432 8.88 -4.84 -12.94
C MET A 432 8.82 -3.32 -12.74
N ALA A 433 7.67 -2.69 -13.01
CA ALA A 433 7.49 -1.26 -12.79
C ALA A 433 7.52 -0.89 -11.30
N ILE A 434 6.86 -1.69 -10.45
CA ILE A 434 6.88 -1.51 -8.99
C ILE A 434 8.31 -1.63 -8.43
N GLU A 435 9.07 -2.64 -8.87
CA GLU A 435 10.47 -2.80 -8.42
C GLU A 435 11.36 -1.65 -8.88
N LYS A 436 11.16 -1.12 -10.09
CA LYS A 436 11.87 0.08 -10.56
C LYS A 436 11.56 1.32 -9.71
N GLU A 437 10.29 1.53 -9.34
CA GLU A 437 9.93 2.65 -8.47
C GLU A 437 10.45 2.47 -7.05
N LYS A 438 10.47 1.25 -6.50
CA LYS A 438 11.12 0.96 -5.21
C LYS A 438 12.61 1.32 -5.23
N ALA A 439 13.33 0.89 -6.27
CA ALA A 439 14.75 1.22 -6.41
C ALA A 439 15.00 2.74 -6.48
N ARG A 440 14.13 3.48 -7.18
CA ARG A 440 14.18 4.96 -7.20
C ARG A 440 13.93 5.58 -5.84
N ILE A 441 12.95 5.09 -5.09
CA ILE A 441 12.65 5.55 -3.73
C ILE A 441 13.87 5.35 -2.82
N ASP A 442 14.50 4.19 -2.90
CA ASP A 442 15.70 3.90 -2.11
C ASP A 442 16.87 4.80 -2.51
N GLU A 443 17.08 5.06 -3.81
CA GLU A 443 18.07 6.01 -4.30
C GLU A 443 17.83 7.42 -3.72
N TRP A 444 16.58 7.92 -3.76
CA TRP A 444 16.24 9.21 -3.17
C TRP A 444 16.51 9.26 -1.67
N ARG A 445 16.15 8.21 -0.93
CA ARG A 445 16.43 8.10 0.51
C ARG A 445 17.92 8.16 0.83
N THR A 446 18.76 7.48 0.03
CA THR A 446 20.21 7.53 0.22
C THR A 446 20.77 8.94 -0.06
N ASN A 447 20.29 9.61 -1.11
CA ASN A 447 20.67 10.98 -1.45
C ASN A 447 20.24 11.98 -0.37
N ILE A 448 19.03 11.84 0.17
CA ILE A 448 18.53 12.65 1.29
C ILE A 448 19.44 12.47 2.52
N ALA A 449 19.71 11.22 2.92
CA ALA A 449 20.55 10.92 4.07
C ALA A 449 21.98 11.48 3.90
N HIS A 450 22.53 11.37 2.68
CA HIS A 450 23.84 11.91 2.36
C HIS A 450 23.85 13.44 2.47
N ALA A 451 22.91 14.13 1.84
CA ALA A 451 22.82 15.60 1.88
C ALA A 451 22.56 16.14 3.30
N GLN A 452 21.73 15.45 4.10
CA GLN A 452 21.52 15.79 5.51
C GLN A 452 22.80 15.61 6.34
N SER A 453 23.55 14.53 6.12
CA SER A 453 24.82 14.30 6.81
C SER A 453 25.87 15.36 6.47
N LEU A 454 25.93 15.79 5.20
CA LEU A 454 26.80 16.87 4.75
C LEU A 454 26.38 18.22 5.34
N SER A 455 25.08 18.54 5.31
CA SER A 455 24.55 19.76 5.92
C SER A 455 24.89 19.84 7.41
N SER A 456 24.77 18.74 8.17
CA SER A 456 25.12 18.70 9.58
C SER A 456 26.61 18.98 9.82
N LYS A 457 27.48 18.37 9.00
CA LYS A 457 28.93 18.61 9.07
C LYS A 457 29.28 20.06 8.77
N TYR A 458 28.65 20.66 7.76
CA TYR A 458 28.86 22.06 7.41
C TYR A 458 28.27 23.02 8.45
N ASP A 459 27.12 22.69 9.07
CA ASP A 459 26.54 23.45 10.18
C ASP A 459 27.49 23.45 11.41
N GLU A 460 28.13 22.31 11.71
CA GLU A 460 29.15 22.21 12.76
C GLU A 460 30.42 23.02 12.43
N GLU A 461 30.92 22.92 11.19
CA GLU A 461 32.07 23.68 10.72
C GLU A 461 31.79 25.19 10.81
N MET A 462 30.62 25.62 10.37
CA MET A 462 30.18 27.02 10.39
C MET A 462 30.12 27.58 11.82
N ARG A 463 29.65 26.80 12.81
CA ARG A 463 29.67 27.23 14.22
C ARG A 463 31.10 27.49 14.69
N GLY A 464 32.03 26.61 14.36
CA GLY A 464 33.45 26.79 14.69
C GLY A 464 34.04 28.06 14.08
N TRP A 465 33.71 28.37 12.83
CA TRP A 465 34.15 29.62 12.18
C TRP A 465 33.50 30.87 12.79
N ARG A 466 32.20 30.83 13.11
CA ARG A 466 31.49 31.94 13.79
C ARG A 466 32.09 32.30 15.14
N ASP A 467 32.46 31.30 15.93
CA ASP A 467 33.10 31.54 17.23
C ASP A 467 34.47 32.22 17.05
N LYS A 468 35.27 31.77 16.07
CA LYS A 468 36.55 32.41 15.73
C LYS A 468 36.38 33.85 15.22
N ILE A 469 35.39 34.11 14.38
CA ILE A 469 35.08 35.46 13.86
C ILE A 469 34.62 36.39 14.98
N LYS A 470 33.82 35.90 15.93
CA LYS A 470 33.38 36.66 17.11
C LYS A 470 34.56 37.05 17.99
N ASP A 471 35.49 36.13 18.18
CA ASP A 471 36.70 36.37 18.96
C ASP A 471 37.67 37.32 18.23
N ALA A 472 37.84 37.18 16.91
CA ALA A 472 38.59 38.14 16.10
C ALA A 472 37.97 39.54 16.14
N SER A 473 36.64 39.65 16.09
CA SER A 473 35.94 40.94 16.20
C SER A 473 36.20 41.63 17.55
N LYS A 474 36.26 40.85 18.65
CA LYS A 474 36.64 41.37 19.98
C LYS A 474 38.09 41.82 20.00
N TYR A 475 39.01 41.06 19.39
CA TYR A 475 40.41 41.47 19.24
C TYR A 475 40.52 42.83 18.52
N MET A 476 39.79 43.01 17.42
CA MET A 476 39.78 44.27 16.68
C MET A 476 39.17 45.44 17.46
N GLN A 477 38.18 45.18 18.31
CA GLN A 477 37.64 46.20 19.23
C GLN A 477 38.68 46.63 20.26
N TYR A 478 39.36 45.66 20.89
CA TYR A 478 40.43 45.95 21.85
C TYR A 478 41.63 46.63 21.19
N GLU A 479 41.97 46.28 19.95
CA GLU A 479 43.01 46.97 19.20
C GLU A 479 42.68 48.45 18.99
N LYS A 480 41.42 48.76 18.63
CA LYS A 480 40.95 50.15 18.50
C LYS A 480 40.96 50.89 19.84
N GLU A 481 40.48 50.27 20.91
CA GLU A 481 40.53 50.85 22.27
C GLU A 481 41.97 51.18 22.68
N VAL A 482 42.92 50.25 22.48
CA VAL A 482 44.34 50.46 22.78
C VAL A 482 44.94 51.58 21.92
N GLN A 483 44.59 51.65 20.63
CA GLN A 483 45.06 52.73 19.75
C GLN A 483 44.51 54.11 20.14
N GLU A 484 43.25 54.20 20.58
CA GLU A 484 42.65 55.44 21.05
C GLU A 484 43.26 55.90 22.39
N GLU A 485 43.46 54.98 23.32
CA GLU A 485 44.06 55.28 24.62
C GLU A 485 45.55 55.64 24.50
N ARG A 486 46.28 55.03 23.55
CA ARG A 486 47.65 55.45 23.20
C ARG A 486 47.75 56.84 22.58
N LYS A 487 46.68 57.37 21.99
CA LYS A 487 46.63 58.76 21.48
C LYS A 487 46.31 59.77 22.58
N LYS A 488 45.72 59.33 23.68
CA LYS A 488 45.41 60.16 24.86
C LYS A 488 46.56 60.20 25.87
N ALA A 489 47.35 59.13 25.94
CA ALA A 489 48.64 59.07 26.66
C ALA A 489 49.69 59.96 26.00
#